data_AF-A0A0G1J2Y3-F1
#
_entry.id   AF-A0A0G1J2Y3-F1
#
_cell.length_a   1.000
_cell.length_b   1.000
_cell.length_c   1.000
_cell.angle_alpha   90.00
_cell.angle_beta   90.00
_cell.angle_gamma   90.00
#
_symmetry.space_group_name_H-M   'P 1'
#
loop_
_entity.id
_entity.type
_entity.pdbx_description
1 polymer ?
#
loop_
_entity_poly.entity_id
_entity_poly.type
_entity_poly.pdbx_seq_one_letter_code
_entity_poly.pdbx_strand_id
1 'polypeptide(L)' 'MAKEFFTENNVNYTEYNVGTDLEKRKEMIDRSGQMGVPVIFVGDEMTVGFDKPKLAGLLGL' A
#
# COMPACT_ATOMS: atom_id res chain seq x y z
N MET A 1 -0.72 -11.36 0.00
CA MET A 1 -1.77 -10.95 -0.96
C MET A 1 -1.40 -9.69 -1.72
N ALA A 2 -1.28 -8.51 -1.08
CA ALA A 2 -0.87 -7.29 -1.81
C ALA A 2 0.52 -7.41 -2.46
N LYS A 3 1.51 -7.85 -1.68
CA LYS A 3 2.89 -8.08 -2.15
C LYS A 3 2.95 -9.08 -3.31
N GLU A 4 2.22 -10.19 -3.18
CA GLU A 4 2.12 -11.23 -4.21
C GLU A 4 1.52 -10.65 -5.50
N PHE A 5 0.43 -9.89 -5.39
CA PHE A 5 -0.18 -9.23 -6.55
C PHE A 5 0.79 -8.30 -7.27
N PHE A 6 1.59 -7.52 -6.54
CA PHE A 6 2.60 -6.66 -7.17
C PHE A 6 3.71 -7.47 -7.83
N THR A 7 4.23 -8.50 -7.16
CA THR A 7 5.26 -9.38 -7.72
C THR A 7 4.75 -10.11 -8.98
N GLU A 8 3.54 -10.65 -8.97
CA GLU A 8 2.93 -11.33 -10.12
C GLU A 8 2.75 -10.39 -11.33
N ASN A 9 2.41 -9.13 -11.08
CA ASN A 9 2.24 -8.13 -12.12
C ASN A 9 3.54 -7.36 -12.45
N ASN A 10 4.69 -7.80 -11.93
CA ASN A 10 5.99 -7.15 -12.11
C ASN A 10 5.99 -5.66 -11.74
N VAL A 11 5.19 -5.29 -10.73
CA VAL A 11 5.09 -3.93 -10.21
C VAL A 11 6.19 -3.74 -9.19
N ASN A 12 7.05 -2.74 -9.41
CA ASN A 12 8.03 -2.33 -8.42
C ASN A 12 7.32 -1.65 -7.24
N TYR A 13 7.60 -2.09 -6.02
CA TYR A 13 7.08 -1.48 -4.80
C TYR A 13 8.17 -1.39 -3.74
N THR A 14 7.99 -0.45 -2.82
CA THR A 14 8.80 -0.36 -1.60
C THR A 14 7.95 -0.78 -0.42
N GLU A 15 8.44 -1.75 0.33
CA GLU A 15 7.81 -2.19 1.56
C GLU A 15 8.33 -1.41 2.75
N TYR A 16 7.42 -0.83 3.52
CA TYR A 16 7.72 -0.25 4.81
C TYR A 16 7.01 -1.04 5.91
N ASN A 17 7.79 -1.60 6.84
CA ASN A 17 7.22 -2.32 7.97
C ASN A 17 6.89 -1.34 9.09
N VAL A 18 5.62 -0.88 9.13
CA VAL A 18 5.12 0.03 10.17
C VAL A 18 5.05 -0.59 11.58
N GLY A 19 5.28 -1.90 11.71
CA GLY A 19 5.43 -2.57 13.00
C GLY A 19 6.79 -2.31 13.64
N THR A 20 7.84 -2.12 12.83
CA THR A 20 9.21 -1.83 13.29
C THR A 20 9.58 -0.36 13.11
N ASP A 21 9.11 0.26 12.02
CA ASP A 21 9.34 1.67 11.70
C ASP A 21 8.19 2.55 12.22
N LEU A 22 8.41 3.12 13.40
CA LEU A 22 7.46 4.03 14.04
C LEU A 22 7.24 5.31 13.23
N GLU A 23 8.27 5.81 12.53
CA GLU A 23 8.16 6.98 11.66
C GLU A 23 7.24 6.69 10.46
N LYS A 24 7.45 5.55 9.77
CA LYS A 24 6.57 5.14 8.67
C LYS A 24 5.16 4.82 9.16
N ARG A 25 5.00 4.29 10.37
CA ARG A 25 3.69 4.12 10.99
C ARG A 25 2.97 5.46 11.18
N LYS A 26 3.67 6.48 11.68
CA LYS A 26 3.10 7.81 11.86
C LYS A 26 2.72 8.42 10.51
N GLU A 27 3.61 8.36 9.52
CA GLU A 27 3.35 8.81 8.15
C GLU A 27 2.14 8.08 7.54
N MET A 28 2.03 6.76 7.71
CA MET A 28 0.89 5.99 7.26
C MET A 28 -0.41 6.48 7.91
N ILE A 29 -0.43 6.67 9.23
CA ILE A 29 -1.63 7.12 9.96
C ILE A 29 -2.00 8.54 9.54
N ASP A 30 -1.03 9.44 9.41
CA ASP A 30 -1.24 10.84 9.04
C ASP A 30 -1.80 10.96 7.62
N ARG A 31 -1.22 10.22 6.67
CA ARG A 31 -1.65 10.23 5.26
C ARG A 31 -2.95 9.46 5.03
N SER A 32 -3.18 8.35 5.75
CA SER A 32 -4.34 7.48 5.51
C SER A 32 -5.52 7.71 6.44
N GLY A 33 -5.30 8.36 7.57
CA GLY A 33 -6.26 8.40 8.68
C GLY A 33 -6.53 7.03 9.31
N GLN A 34 -5.87 5.96 8.85
CA GLN A 34 -6.11 4.61 9.32
C GLN A 34 -4.95 4.08 10.18
N MET A 35 -5.30 3.40 11.27
CA MET A 35 -4.34 2.74 12.18
C MET A 35 -4.01 1.29 11.79
N GLY A 36 -4.72 0.72 10.83
CA GLY A 36 -4.61 -0.68 10.39
C GLY A 36 -3.89 -0.83 9.07
N VAL A 37 -3.21 -1.98 8.92
CA VAL A 37 -2.56 -2.44 7.68
C VAL A 37 -3.46 -3.45 6.96
N PRO A 38 -3.28 -3.67 5.64
CA PRO A 38 -2.34 -3.00 4.74
C PRO A 38 -2.83 -1.62 4.29
N VAL A 39 -1.90 -0.69 4.06
CA VAL A 39 -2.14 0.59 3.37
C VAL A 39 -1.16 0.64 2.21
N ILE A 40 -1.67 0.95 1.02
CA ILE A 40 -0.88 0.91 -0.22
C ILE A 40 -1.02 2.27 -0.87
N PHE A 41 0.13 2.84 -1.23
CA PHE A 41 0.21 4.10 -1.97
C PHE A 41 0.69 3.79 -3.39
N VAL A 42 -0.07 4.25 -4.39
CA VAL A 42 0.25 4.14 -5.81
C VAL A 42 0.32 5.57 -6.35
N GLY A 43 1.53 6.14 -6.36
CA GLY A 43 1.72 7.57 -6.67
C GLY A 43 1.03 8.47 -5.64
N ASP A 44 0.13 9.32 -6.11
CA ASP A 44 -0.71 10.20 -5.28
C ASP A 44 -1.96 9.49 -4.74
N GLU A 45 -2.33 8.36 -5.32
CA GLU A 45 -3.50 7.61 -4.88
C GLU A 45 -3.15 6.66 -3.73
N MET A 46 -4.10 6.55 -2.81
CA MET A 46 -3.99 5.67 -1.66
C MET A 46 -5.17 4.71 -1.65
N THR A 47 -4.85 3.44 -1.40
CA THR A 47 -5.85 2.45 -1.05
C THR A 47 -5.59 1.89 0.32
N VAL A 48 -6.69 1.67 1.01
CA VAL A 48 -6.73 1.16 2.37
C VAL A 48 -7.21 -0.29 2.28
N GLY A 49 -6.45 -1.21 2.86
CA GLY A 49 -6.65 -2.64 2.65
C GLY A 49 -6.09 -3.13 1.31
N PHE A 50 -6.36 -4.40 1.02
CA PHE A 50 -6.05 -5.00 -0.27
C PHE A 50 -7.31 -5.03 -1.12
N ASP A 51 -7.41 -4.09 -2.06
CA ASP A 51 -8.52 -4.00 -3.01
C ASP A 51 -7.97 -4.28 -4.42
N LYS A 52 -8.09 -5.53 -4.88
CA LYS A 52 -7.57 -5.98 -6.17
C LYS A 52 -8.11 -5.16 -7.36
N PRO A 53 -9.44 -4.98 -7.54
CA PRO A 53 -9.95 -4.24 -8.69
C PRO A 53 -9.52 -2.76 -8.67
N LYS A 54 -9.49 -2.13 -7.49
CA LYS A 54 -8.99 -0.76 -7.37
C LYS A 54 -7.50 -0.68 -7.71
N LEU A 55 -6.68 -1.57 -7.15
CA LEU A 55 -5.24 -1.61 -7.43
C LEU A 55 -4.92 -1.88 -8.90
N ALA A 56 -5.67 -2.77 -9.55
CA ALA A 56 -5.51 -3.03 -10.98
C ALA A 56 -5.76 -1.74 -11.79
N GLY A 57 -6.86 -1.03 -11.50
CA GLY A 57 -7.16 0.26 -12.13
C GLY A 57 -6.09 1.32 -11.88
N LEU A 58 -5.58 1.43 -10.64
CA LEU A 58 -4.52 2.38 -10.28
C LEU A 58 -3.19 2.09 -10.99
N LEU A 59 -2.89 0.81 -11.22
CA LEU A 59 -1.65 0.36 -11.86
C LEU A 59 -1.77 0.25 -13.38
N GLY A 60 -2.97 0.44 -13.94
CA GLY A 60 -3.24 0.26 -15.37
C GLY A 60 -3.14 -1.19 -15.84
N LEU A 61 -3.47 -2.14 -14.96
CA LEU A 61 -3.50 -3.59 -15.20
C LEU A 61 -4.89 -4.09 -15.62
#